data_AF-A0AAE9IWV4-F1
#
_entry.id   AF-A0AAE9IWV4-F1
#
_cell.length_a   1.000
_cell.length_b   1.000
_cell.length_c   1.000
_cell.angle_alpha   90.00
_cell.angle_beta   90.00
_cell.angle_gamma   90.00
#
_symmetry.space_group_name_H-M   'P 1'
#
loop_
_entity.id
_entity.type
_entity.pdbx_description
1 polymer ?
#
loop_
_entity_poly.entity_id
_entity_poly.type
_entity_poly.pdbx_seq_one_letter_code
_entity_poly.pdbx_strand_id
1 'polypeptide(L)'
;MITLGADNVWGIPDIETLLTHPSIQTAKLWQIKNHNNESDCVVSVVRMFRDKDVDIGTTFQTMFKNRSNSIENVIEEFDFSIVVPKMASNIENLAEKTAKLSIDLIYKTNWCDMPAEVKLECIERMDFKERLSLRCTAKAEKSLVDLQKMDFSEALIFRNYITVASNKTSLTKIFKDEEIWLSLMQYVLKIGVFDKISFLVGNKLNNIIDDFLANCTEMISAKNIDFGDIDMKTAIVILEKLKDGVESIGFNAHNRSWFSLDGIFLQSKVQNASYCQIKNLMFLGCVQKVAQMWIDKDSKIGTTFQVSVVIVINGSFDSFATDFADRIVSKTEKRIRIRTNNPDKHILLERGGVIEHILSREFYRLMVISAEMKESEYDDDCEVWMRRMQPEQFFDPDSDDSRYDD
;
A
#
# COMPACT_ATOMS: atom_id res chain seq x y z
N MET A 1 -7.25 22.77 -37.36
CA MET A 1 -6.36 21.60 -37.24
C MET A 1 -4.97 22.08 -37.57
N ILE A 2 -4.05 22.04 -36.61
CA ILE A 2 -2.63 22.37 -36.84
C ILE A 2 -1.86 21.05 -36.85
N THR A 3 -1.06 20.85 -37.90
CA THR A 3 -0.18 19.68 -38.03
C THR A 3 1.27 20.15 -37.95
N LEU A 4 2.00 19.71 -36.93
CA LEU A 4 3.44 19.95 -36.79
C LEU A 4 4.20 18.71 -37.29
N GLY A 5 5.07 18.89 -38.27
CA GLY A 5 5.98 17.84 -38.75
C GLY A 5 7.37 17.99 -38.12
N ALA A 6 7.93 16.92 -37.55
CA ALA A 6 9.23 16.94 -36.89
C ALA A 6 10.40 17.31 -37.81
N ASP A 7 10.26 17.10 -39.12
CA ASP A 7 11.27 17.45 -40.13
C ASP A 7 11.55 18.97 -40.21
N ASN A 8 10.63 19.79 -39.68
CA ASN A 8 10.75 21.24 -39.68
C ASN A 8 11.24 21.82 -38.34
N VAL A 9 11.42 21.00 -37.30
CA VAL A 9 11.76 21.50 -35.95
C VAL A 9 13.23 21.95 -35.84
N TRP A 10 14.10 21.47 -36.72
CA TRP A 10 15.51 21.87 -36.78
C TRP A 10 15.76 23.25 -37.41
N GLY A 11 14.71 23.97 -37.82
CA GLY A 11 14.81 25.33 -38.38
C GLY A 11 13.68 26.28 -37.95
N ILE A 12 12.84 25.89 -36.99
CA ILE A 12 11.79 26.74 -36.43
C ILE A 12 12.39 27.58 -35.28
N PRO A 13 12.08 28.89 -35.19
CA PRO A 13 12.47 29.69 -34.04
C PRO A 13 11.95 29.02 -32.76
N ASP A 14 12.74 29.05 -31.68
CA ASP A 14 12.39 28.63 -30.32
C ASP A 14 10.89 28.35 -30.12
N ILE A 15 10.56 27.13 -29.68
CA ILE A 15 9.19 26.65 -29.42
C ILE A 15 8.36 27.71 -28.65
N GLU A 16 8.98 28.48 -27.74
CA GLU A 16 8.30 29.58 -27.05
C GLU A 16 7.75 30.67 -27.99
N THR A 17 8.46 30.99 -29.07
CA THR A 17 8.06 31.96 -30.10
C THR A 17 6.85 31.45 -30.90
N LEU A 18 6.85 30.17 -31.29
CA LEU A 18 5.74 29.55 -32.02
C LEU A 18 4.43 29.61 -31.19
N LEU A 19 4.55 29.48 -29.87
CA LEU A 19 3.43 29.41 -28.92
C LEU A 19 2.77 30.76 -28.60
N THR A 20 3.41 31.87 -28.96
CA THR A 20 2.80 33.21 -28.89
C THR A 20 1.86 33.48 -30.06
N HIS A 21 1.86 32.60 -31.08
CA HIS A 21 1.04 32.82 -32.27
C HIS A 21 -0.46 32.62 -31.97
N PRO A 22 -1.33 33.62 -32.21
CA PRO A 22 -2.75 33.55 -31.86
C PRO A 22 -3.50 32.37 -32.50
N SER A 23 -3.08 31.94 -33.70
CA SER A 23 -3.66 30.78 -34.39
C SER A 23 -3.35 29.45 -33.69
N ILE A 24 -2.24 29.38 -32.95
CA ILE A 24 -1.84 28.23 -32.14
C ILE A 24 -2.69 28.17 -30.87
N GLN A 25 -2.89 29.30 -30.19
CA GLN A 25 -3.71 29.36 -28.97
C GLN A 25 -5.21 29.11 -29.22
N THR A 26 -5.68 29.28 -30.46
CA THR A 26 -7.09 29.12 -30.85
C THR A 26 -7.40 27.80 -31.57
N ALA A 27 -6.42 26.90 -31.68
CA ALA A 27 -6.57 25.65 -32.42
C ALA A 27 -7.42 24.61 -31.67
N LYS A 28 -8.51 24.16 -32.32
CA LYS A 28 -9.43 23.12 -31.81
C LYS A 28 -8.98 21.67 -32.06
N LEU A 29 -7.87 21.43 -32.76
CA LEU A 29 -7.32 20.10 -33.05
C LEU A 29 -5.81 20.18 -33.31
N TRP A 30 -5.04 19.39 -32.56
CA TRP A 30 -3.59 19.28 -32.66
C TRP A 30 -3.17 17.92 -33.17
N GLN A 31 -2.25 17.94 -34.13
CA GLN A 31 -1.62 16.75 -34.68
C GLN A 31 -0.11 16.94 -34.72
N ILE A 32 0.63 16.05 -34.07
CA ILE A 32 2.09 16.02 -34.15
C ILE A 32 2.49 14.79 -34.95
N LYS A 33 3.22 15.01 -36.04
CA LYS A 33 3.80 13.97 -36.89
C LYS A 33 5.30 13.96 -36.65
N ASN A 34 5.76 12.95 -35.94
CA ASN A 34 7.19 12.74 -35.73
C ASN A 34 7.71 11.71 -36.74
N HIS A 35 8.75 12.10 -37.50
CA HIS A 35 9.36 11.28 -38.53
C HIS A 35 10.64 10.56 -38.04
N ASN A 36 11.24 11.00 -36.91
CA ASN A 36 12.60 10.59 -36.51
C ASN A 36 12.72 9.89 -35.14
N ASN A 37 11.64 9.36 -34.56
CA ASN A 37 11.67 8.59 -33.30
C ASN A 37 12.25 9.31 -32.05
N GLU A 38 12.60 10.59 -32.09
CA GLU A 38 13.08 11.35 -30.92
C GLU A 38 11.92 11.76 -30.00
N SER A 39 11.94 11.32 -28.74
CA SER A 39 10.87 11.48 -27.73
C SER A 39 10.72 12.89 -27.15
N ASP A 40 11.77 13.71 -27.26
CA ASP A 40 11.92 14.91 -26.42
C ASP A 40 10.93 16.02 -26.78
N CYS A 41 10.46 16.06 -28.02
CA CYS A 41 9.46 17.04 -28.46
C CYS A 41 8.05 16.74 -27.93
N VAL A 42 7.68 15.47 -27.74
CA VAL A 42 6.34 15.08 -27.29
C VAL A 42 6.19 15.31 -25.77
N VAL A 43 7.19 14.91 -24.99
CA VAL A 43 7.21 15.10 -23.53
C VAL A 43 7.15 16.59 -23.17
N SER A 44 7.92 17.42 -23.86
CA SER A 44 7.93 18.87 -23.64
C SER A 44 6.58 19.51 -23.95
N VAL A 45 5.89 19.07 -25.00
CA VAL A 45 4.56 19.58 -25.39
C VAL A 45 3.47 19.13 -24.42
N VAL A 46 3.50 17.90 -23.92
CA VAL A 46 2.53 17.40 -22.93
C VAL A 46 2.71 18.09 -21.58
N ARG A 47 3.95 18.24 -21.11
CA ARG A 47 4.27 18.99 -19.88
C ARG A 47 3.78 20.44 -19.98
N MET A 48 3.97 21.06 -21.15
CA MET A 48 3.51 22.40 -21.47
C MET A 48 1.98 22.55 -21.49
N PHE A 49 1.21 21.60 -22.05
CA PHE A 49 -0.26 21.68 -22.03
C PHE A 49 -0.82 21.60 -20.61
N ARG A 50 -0.19 20.79 -19.76
CA ARG A 50 -0.52 20.69 -18.34
C ARG A 50 -0.23 22.01 -17.60
N ASP A 51 0.93 22.60 -17.82
CA ASP A 51 1.34 23.82 -17.10
C ASP A 51 0.54 25.08 -17.53
N LYS A 52 -0.06 25.06 -18.74
CA LYS A 52 -0.93 26.13 -19.25
C LYS A 52 -2.44 25.85 -19.13
N ASP A 53 -2.80 24.77 -18.43
CA ASP A 53 -4.20 24.43 -18.12
C ASP A 53 -5.09 24.26 -19.37
N VAL A 54 -4.51 23.75 -20.46
CA VAL A 54 -5.21 23.49 -21.72
C VAL A 54 -5.97 22.17 -21.61
N ASP A 55 -7.27 22.18 -21.91
CA ASP A 55 -8.12 20.99 -21.89
C ASP A 55 -7.73 20.02 -23.02
N ILE A 56 -7.09 18.91 -22.64
CA ILE A 56 -6.53 17.91 -23.57
C ILE A 56 -7.62 16.94 -24.07
N GLY A 57 -8.79 16.91 -23.41
CA GLY A 57 -9.82 15.87 -23.57
C GLY A 57 -10.44 15.74 -24.97
N THR A 58 -10.26 16.73 -25.86
CA THR A 58 -10.79 16.67 -27.23
C THR A 58 -9.73 16.71 -28.33
N THR A 59 -8.43 16.81 -27.99
CA THR A 59 -7.50 17.52 -28.87
C THR A 59 -6.09 16.94 -29.00
N PHE A 60 -5.88 15.63 -29.00
CA PHE A 60 -4.54 15.10 -29.32
C PHE A 60 -4.56 13.81 -30.14
N GLN A 61 -4.08 13.88 -31.39
CA GLN A 61 -3.78 12.72 -32.22
C GLN A 61 -2.28 12.68 -32.55
N THR A 62 -1.56 11.70 -32.00
CA THR A 62 -0.20 11.36 -32.41
C THR A 62 -0.23 10.22 -33.43
N MET A 63 0.34 10.45 -34.62
CA MET A 63 0.56 9.39 -35.61
C MET A 63 2.06 9.10 -35.70
N PHE A 64 2.47 7.91 -35.24
CA PHE A 64 3.83 7.39 -35.42
C PHE A 64 3.88 6.54 -36.69
N LYS A 65 4.75 6.91 -37.62
CA LYS A 65 4.91 6.20 -38.90
C LYS A 65 6.09 5.23 -38.83
N ASN A 66 6.07 4.29 -37.88
CA ASN A 66 6.72 2.97 -37.92
C ASN A 66 6.66 2.27 -36.56
N ARG A 67 6.50 0.94 -36.59
CA ARG A 67 6.59 0.05 -35.41
C ARG A 67 8.03 0.06 -34.86
N SER A 68 8.33 0.91 -33.88
CA SER A 68 9.48 0.73 -32.97
C SER A 68 9.38 1.61 -31.72
N ASN A 69 9.23 0.97 -30.56
CA ASN A 69 9.73 1.22 -29.20
C ASN A 69 9.77 2.64 -28.57
N SER A 70 9.15 3.67 -29.13
CA SER A 70 9.08 5.00 -28.47
C SER A 70 7.71 5.35 -27.87
N ILE A 71 6.62 4.73 -28.38
CA ILE A 71 5.32 4.74 -27.70
C ILE A 71 5.39 4.00 -26.37
N GLU A 72 6.15 2.89 -26.31
CA GLU A 72 6.33 2.13 -25.08
C GLU A 72 7.02 2.94 -23.99
N ASN A 73 7.89 3.92 -24.27
CA ASN A 73 8.51 4.72 -23.21
C ASN A 73 7.56 5.81 -22.63
N VAL A 74 6.69 6.41 -23.45
CA VAL A 74 5.67 7.38 -22.99
C VAL A 74 4.50 6.64 -22.31
N ILE A 75 4.17 5.43 -22.78
CA ILE A 75 3.25 4.51 -22.12
C ILE A 75 3.92 3.81 -20.92
N GLU A 76 5.24 3.64 -20.84
CA GLU A 76 5.91 3.06 -19.67
C GLU A 76 6.09 4.10 -18.56
N GLU A 77 6.19 5.40 -18.85
CA GLU A 77 6.19 6.41 -17.79
C GLU A 77 4.77 6.71 -17.23
N PHE A 78 3.71 6.54 -18.03
CA PHE A 78 2.35 6.93 -17.62
C PHE A 78 1.23 5.87 -17.80
N ASP A 79 1.55 4.67 -18.29
CA ASP A 79 0.66 3.53 -18.54
C ASP A 79 -0.71 3.86 -19.15
N PHE A 80 -0.74 4.82 -20.09
CA PHE A 80 -1.93 5.15 -20.85
C PHE A 80 -2.15 4.14 -21.97
N SER A 81 -2.95 3.11 -21.67
CA SER A 81 -3.84 2.59 -22.69
C SER A 81 -5.08 3.50 -22.69
N ILE A 82 -5.44 4.11 -23.83
CA ILE A 82 -6.80 4.62 -24.01
C ILE A 82 -7.70 3.38 -24.02
N VAL A 83 -8.12 2.94 -22.83
CA VAL A 83 -9.19 1.94 -22.70
C VAL A 83 -10.47 2.71 -22.91
N VAL A 84 -11.03 2.61 -24.11
CA VAL A 84 -12.48 2.81 -24.26
C VAL A 84 -13.12 1.72 -23.41
N PRO A 85 -13.88 2.03 -22.35
CA PRO A 85 -14.43 1.02 -21.46
C PRO A 85 -15.22 0.02 -22.30
N LYS A 86 -14.75 -1.22 -22.39
CA LYS A 86 -15.58 -2.32 -22.88
C LYS A 86 -16.53 -2.63 -21.75
N MET A 87 -17.80 -2.24 -21.89
CA MET A 87 -18.86 -2.65 -20.97
C MET A 87 -18.81 -4.18 -20.81
N ALA A 88 -18.48 -4.65 -19.61
CA ALA A 88 -18.43 -6.06 -19.27
C ALA A 88 -19.85 -6.65 -19.16
N SER A 89 -20.26 -7.29 -20.26
CA SER A 89 -21.08 -8.50 -20.47
C SER A 89 -22.29 -8.90 -19.59
N ASN A 90 -22.81 -8.14 -18.62
CA ASN A 90 -24.05 -8.55 -17.93
C ASN A 90 -25.28 -7.75 -18.36
N ILE A 91 -25.41 -7.58 -19.69
CA ILE A 91 -26.64 -7.13 -20.35
C ILE A 91 -27.48 -8.37 -20.77
N GLU A 92 -27.24 -9.60 -20.31
CA GLU A 92 -28.04 -10.75 -20.80
C GLU A 92 -29.55 -10.61 -20.56
N ASN A 93 -29.97 -10.03 -19.42
CA ASN A 93 -31.40 -9.76 -19.15
C ASN A 93 -31.99 -8.58 -19.96
N LEU A 94 -31.15 -7.72 -20.53
CA LEU A 94 -31.56 -6.67 -21.46
C LEU A 94 -31.45 -7.15 -22.90
N ALA A 95 -30.50 -8.03 -23.22
CA ALA A 95 -30.22 -8.60 -24.53
C ALA A 95 -31.34 -9.56 -24.97
N GLU A 96 -31.94 -10.33 -24.06
CA GLU A 96 -33.07 -11.19 -24.38
C GLU A 96 -34.33 -10.39 -24.78
N LYS A 97 -34.52 -9.20 -24.17
CA LYS A 97 -35.56 -8.23 -24.60
C LYS A 97 -35.18 -7.49 -25.88
N THR A 98 -33.90 -7.39 -26.22
CA THR A 98 -33.38 -6.61 -27.35
C THR A 98 -33.16 -7.46 -28.60
N ALA A 99 -33.05 -8.79 -28.50
CA ALA A 99 -32.93 -9.71 -29.64
C ALA A 99 -34.17 -9.69 -30.57
N LYS A 100 -35.30 -9.14 -30.12
CA LYS A 100 -36.51 -8.92 -30.94
C LYS A 100 -36.53 -7.60 -31.72
N LEU A 101 -35.53 -6.72 -31.53
CA LEU A 101 -35.43 -5.45 -32.23
C LEU A 101 -34.06 -5.35 -32.86
N SER A 102 -33.98 -5.71 -34.15
CA SER A 102 -32.79 -5.60 -35.00
C SER A 102 -32.40 -4.13 -35.22
N ILE A 103 -31.83 -3.50 -34.19
CA ILE A 103 -31.29 -2.15 -34.27
C ILE A 103 -29.91 -2.21 -33.63
N ASP A 104 -28.87 -1.96 -34.42
CA ASP A 104 -27.55 -1.63 -33.92
C ASP A 104 -27.70 -0.57 -32.83
N LEU A 105 -27.33 -0.90 -31.59
CA LEU A 105 -27.28 0.07 -30.49
C LEU A 105 -26.14 1.05 -30.76
N ILE A 106 -26.41 2.03 -31.63
CA ILE A 106 -25.66 3.27 -31.71
C ILE A 106 -25.98 4.00 -30.42
N TYR A 107 -25.09 3.91 -29.43
CA TYR A 107 -25.17 4.76 -28.25
C TYR A 107 -25.13 6.22 -28.73
N LYS A 108 -26.29 6.90 -28.63
CA LYS A 108 -26.49 8.24 -29.20
C LYS A 108 -25.83 9.35 -28.37
N THR A 109 -25.29 9.02 -27.21
CA THR A 109 -24.72 9.95 -26.23
C THR A 109 -23.26 9.60 -25.99
N ASN A 110 -22.37 10.58 -26.20
CA ASN A 110 -20.95 10.48 -25.92
C ASN A 110 -20.72 10.46 -24.41
N TRP A 111 -19.58 9.94 -23.91
CA TRP A 111 -19.21 10.01 -22.49
C TRP A 111 -19.35 11.42 -21.93
N CYS A 112 -18.97 12.44 -22.71
CA CYS A 112 -19.09 13.85 -22.33
C CYS A 112 -20.53 14.29 -22.04
N ASP A 113 -21.51 13.68 -22.69
CA ASP A 113 -22.93 14.00 -22.55
C ASP A 113 -23.61 13.20 -21.41
N MET A 114 -22.89 12.25 -20.81
CA MET A 114 -23.42 11.45 -19.72
C MET A 114 -23.49 12.27 -18.41
N PRO A 115 -24.61 12.16 -17.66
CA PRO A 115 -24.72 12.81 -16.37
C PRO A 115 -23.73 12.21 -15.36
N ALA A 116 -23.32 13.01 -14.37
CA ALA A 116 -22.27 12.64 -13.42
C ALA A 116 -22.61 11.37 -12.64
N GLU A 117 -23.88 11.13 -12.34
CA GLU A 117 -24.37 9.97 -11.61
C GLU A 117 -24.09 8.67 -12.37
N VAL A 118 -24.33 8.65 -13.68
CA VAL A 118 -24.07 7.47 -14.53
C VAL A 118 -22.56 7.25 -14.70
N LYS A 119 -21.78 8.34 -14.81
CA LYS A 119 -20.32 8.25 -14.84
C LYS A 119 -19.76 7.66 -13.55
N LEU A 120 -20.28 8.06 -12.39
CA LEU A 120 -19.87 7.52 -11.09
C LEU A 120 -20.16 6.01 -11.00
N GLU A 121 -21.35 5.55 -11.42
CA GLU A 121 -21.68 4.12 -11.44
C GLU A 121 -20.72 3.32 -12.33
N CYS A 122 -20.28 3.92 -13.45
CA CYS A 122 -19.28 3.31 -14.33
C CYS A 122 -17.89 3.28 -13.67
N ILE A 123 -17.46 4.38 -13.05
CA ILE A 123 -16.17 4.50 -12.33
C ILE A 123 -16.09 3.49 -11.19
N GLU A 124 -17.17 3.27 -10.46
CA GLU A 124 -17.23 2.29 -9.38
C GLU A 124 -16.89 0.87 -9.86
N ARG A 125 -17.22 0.55 -11.11
CA ARG A 125 -16.95 -0.77 -11.72
C ARG A 125 -15.56 -0.88 -12.35
N MET A 126 -14.90 0.25 -12.59
CA MET A 126 -13.55 0.30 -13.17
C MET A 126 -12.50 -0.20 -12.18
N ASP A 127 -11.48 -0.87 -12.70
CA ASP A 127 -10.29 -1.23 -11.94
C ASP A 127 -9.38 -0.01 -11.69
N PHE A 128 -8.31 -0.22 -10.91
CA PHE A 128 -7.44 0.88 -10.52
C PHE A 128 -6.72 1.52 -11.72
N LYS A 129 -6.30 0.71 -12.71
CA LYS A 129 -5.59 1.19 -13.90
C LYS A 129 -6.53 2.00 -14.80
N GLU A 130 -7.75 1.53 -15.01
CA GLU A 130 -8.80 2.23 -15.73
C GLU A 130 -9.13 3.58 -15.07
N ARG A 131 -9.29 3.59 -13.73
CA ARG A 131 -9.51 4.82 -12.96
C ARG A 131 -8.34 5.80 -13.10
N LEU A 132 -7.10 5.32 -13.03
CA LEU A 132 -5.91 6.16 -13.25
C LEU A 132 -5.89 6.77 -14.65
N SER A 133 -6.17 5.98 -15.68
CA SER A 133 -6.25 6.47 -17.06
C SER A 133 -7.33 7.54 -17.20
N LEU A 134 -8.53 7.30 -16.68
CA LEU A 134 -9.64 8.25 -16.74
C LEU A 134 -9.31 9.56 -15.99
N ARG A 135 -8.65 9.45 -14.83
CA ARG A 135 -8.25 10.60 -14.00
C ARG A 135 -7.34 11.59 -14.72
N CYS A 136 -6.65 11.16 -15.76
CA CYS A 136 -5.73 11.98 -16.53
C CYS A 136 -6.35 12.59 -17.80
N THR A 137 -7.64 12.38 -18.06
CA THR A 137 -8.29 12.84 -19.29
C THR A 137 -8.76 14.29 -19.21
N ALA A 138 -9.60 14.62 -18.23
CA ALA A 138 -10.18 15.95 -18.04
C ALA A 138 -10.47 16.25 -16.56
N LYS A 139 -10.60 17.54 -16.21
CA LYS A 139 -10.77 17.98 -14.81
C LYS A 139 -12.04 17.45 -14.14
N ALA A 140 -13.14 17.36 -14.89
CA ALA A 140 -14.41 16.86 -14.38
C ALA A 140 -14.30 15.36 -14.03
N GLU A 141 -13.75 14.56 -14.95
CA GLU A 141 -13.50 13.13 -14.78
C GLU A 141 -12.52 12.87 -13.63
N LYS A 142 -11.41 13.64 -13.54
CA LYS A 142 -10.50 13.60 -12.40
C LYS A 142 -11.23 13.79 -11.07
N SER A 143 -12.13 14.78 -11.02
CA SER A 143 -12.89 15.09 -9.81
C SER A 143 -13.84 13.96 -9.42
N LEU A 144 -14.51 13.34 -10.41
CA LEU A 144 -15.39 12.19 -10.16
C LEU A 144 -14.61 10.97 -9.67
N VAL A 145 -13.45 10.70 -10.27
CA VAL A 145 -12.58 9.60 -9.85
C VAL A 145 -12.05 9.83 -8.42
N ASP A 146 -11.60 11.05 -8.12
CA ASP A 146 -11.06 11.41 -6.78
C ASP A 146 -12.10 11.34 -5.65
N LEU A 147 -13.39 11.34 -5.96
CA LEU A 147 -14.49 11.18 -4.99
C LEU A 147 -14.69 9.72 -4.58
N GLN A 148 -14.28 8.77 -5.43
CA GLN A 148 -14.57 7.35 -5.26
C GLN A 148 -13.47 6.65 -4.45
N LYS A 149 -13.87 5.94 -3.40
CA LYS A 149 -12.96 5.06 -2.66
C LYS A 149 -12.73 3.76 -3.43
N MET A 150 -11.65 3.07 -3.08
CA MET A 150 -11.31 1.78 -3.68
C MET A 150 -10.81 0.82 -2.61
N ASP A 151 -11.40 -0.37 -2.59
CA ASP A 151 -10.96 -1.46 -1.72
C ASP A 151 -9.72 -2.13 -2.32
N PHE A 152 -8.67 -2.22 -1.51
CA PHE A 152 -7.43 -2.92 -1.84
C PHE A 152 -7.24 -4.07 -0.86
N SER A 153 -6.99 -5.27 -1.39
CA SER A 153 -6.58 -6.40 -0.56
C SER A 153 -5.17 -6.19 -0.01
N GLU A 154 -4.28 -5.60 -0.80
CA GLU A 154 -2.91 -5.33 -0.39
C GLU A 154 -2.34 -4.08 -1.06
N ALA A 155 -1.53 -3.33 -0.32
CA ALA A 155 -0.66 -2.30 -0.88
C ALA A 155 0.75 -2.41 -0.31
N LEU A 156 1.76 -2.19 -1.15
CA LEU A 156 3.16 -2.15 -0.77
C LEU A 156 3.77 -0.85 -1.30
N ILE A 157 4.22 -0.02 -0.38
CA ILE A 157 5.01 1.19 -0.68
C ILE A 157 6.45 0.85 -0.33
N PHE A 158 7.28 0.58 -1.34
CA PHE A 158 8.68 0.18 -1.15
C PHE A 158 9.58 1.17 -1.89
N ARG A 159 10.39 1.96 -1.18
CA ARG A 159 11.28 2.97 -1.81
C ARG A 159 10.56 3.76 -2.92
N ASN A 160 11.05 3.72 -4.16
CA ASN A 160 10.47 4.35 -5.35
C ASN A 160 9.49 3.45 -6.11
N TYR A 161 8.82 2.53 -5.42
CA TYR A 161 7.95 1.52 -5.99
C TYR A 161 6.62 1.44 -5.22
N ILE A 162 5.53 1.24 -5.97
CA ILE A 162 4.20 1.04 -5.42
C ILE A 162 3.57 -0.20 -6.06
N THR A 163 3.08 -1.11 -5.23
CA THR A 163 2.12 -2.15 -5.61
C THR A 163 0.79 -1.88 -4.94
N VAL A 164 -0.28 -2.04 -5.69
CA VAL A 164 -1.64 -2.16 -5.15
C VAL A 164 -2.31 -3.37 -5.77
N ALA A 165 -3.00 -4.14 -4.95
CA ALA A 165 -3.77 -5.29 -5.36
C ALA A 165 -5.22 -5.13 -4.89
N SER A 166 -6.14 -5.47 -5.79
CA SER A 166 -7.55 -5.67 -5.50
C SER A 166 -7.90 -7.13 -5.79
N ASN A 167 -9.12 -7.54 -5.48
CA ASN A 167 -9.59 -8.90 -5.77
C ASN A 167 -9.58 -9.25 -7.28
N LYS A 168 -9.52 -8.25 -8.16
CA LYS A 168 -9.58 -8.45 -9.62
C LYS A 168 -8.23 -8.30 -10.30
N THR A 169 -7.45 -7.32 -9.87
CA THR A 169 -6.21 -6.90 -10.55
C THR A 169 -5.17 -6.42 -9.57
N SER A 170 -3.91 -6.57 -9.94
CA SER A 170 -2.78 -5.92 -9.27
C SER A 170 -2.08 -4.97 -10.24
N LEU A 171 -1.59 -3.86 -9.71
CA LEU A 171 -0.73 -2.92 -10.41
C LEU A 171 0.55 -2.77 -9.62
N THR A 172 1.65 -2.86 -10.34
CA THR A 172 2.99 -2.67 -9.80
C THR A 172 3.73 -1.65 -10.65
N LYS A 173 4.33 -0.64 -10.01
CA LYS A 173 5.05 0.42 -10.72
C LYS A 173 6.32 0.84 -10.00
N ILE A 174 7.41 0.94 -10.78
CA ILE A 174 8.69 1.53 -10.36
C ILE A 174 8.77 2.95 -10.94
N PHE A 175 9.24 3.90 -10.15
CA PHE A 175 9.37 5.30 -10.54
C PHE A 175 10.83 5.73 -10.54
N LYS A 176 11.26 6.43 -11.59
CA LYS A 176 12.56 7.11 -11.59
C LYS A 176 12.46 8.50 -10.95
N ASP A 177 11.30 9.14 -11.11
CA ASP A 177 10.99 10.47 -10.60
C ASP A 177 10.26 10.38 -9.26
N GLU A 178 10.82 11.05 -8.25
CA GLU A 178 10.33 11.04 -6.88
C GLU A 178 9.01 11.83 -6.72
N GLU A 179 8.84 12.94 -7.43
CA GLU A 179 7.62 13.76 -7.34
C GLU A 179 6.42 12.98 -7.89
N ILE A 180 6.61 12.25 -9.00
CA ILE A 180 5.58 11.39 -9.59
C ILE A 180 5.23 10.26 -8.61
N TRP A 181 6.23 9.63 -8.02
CA TRP A 181 6.04 8.58 -7.02
C TRP A 181 5.23 9.08 -5.81
N LEU A 182 5.61 10.23 -5.23
CA LEU A 182 4.90 10.84 -4.11
C LEU A 182 3.46 11.20 -4.49
N SER A 183 3.25 11.74 -5.70
CA SER A 183 1.91 12.09 -6.17
C SER A 183 1.00 10.86 -6.30
N LEU A 184 1.53 9.73 -6.79
CA LEU A 184 0.76 8.50 -6.85
C LEU A 184 0.51 7.92 -5.46
N MET A 185 1.54 7.91 -4.60
CA MET A 185 1.41 7.47 -3.21
C MET A 185 0.30 8.24 -2.49
N GLN A 186 0.27 9.57 -2.63
CA GLN A 186 -0.79 10.42 -2.09
C GLN A 186 -2.16 9.95 -2.53
N TYR A 187 -2.31 9.75 -3.84
CA TYR A 187 -3.59 9.41 -4.43
C TYR A 187 -4.06 8.04 -3.96
N VAL A 188 -3.17 7.03 -3.96
CA VAL A 188 -3.44 5.68 -3.43
C VAL A 188 -3.89 5.75 -1.98
N LEU A 189 -3.13 6.43 -1.11
CA LEU A 189 -3.47 6.58 0.30
C LEU A 189 -4.78 7.33 0.53
N LYS A 190 -5.08 8.33 -0.31
CA LYS A 190 -6.32 9.12 -0.25
C LYS A 190 -7.54 8.27 -0.57
N ILE A 191 -7.52 7.51 -1.66
CA ILE A 191 -8.71 6.77 -2.12
C ILE A 191 -8.84 5.37 -1.52
N GLY A 192 -7.73 4.82 -1.02
CA GLY A 192 -7.65 3.43 -0.61
C GLY A 192 -8.35 3.12 0.70
N VAL A 193 -9.03 1.98 0.72
CA VAL A 193 -9.48 1.26 1.90
C VAL A 193 -8.75 -0.08 1.87
N PHE A 194 -7.74 -0.22 2.74
CA PHE A 194 -6.80 -1.33 2.69
C PHE A 194 -7.16 -2.43 3.67
N ASP A 195 -7.22 -3.66 3.19
CA ASP A 195 -7.17 -4.81 4.09
C ASP A 195 -5.76 -4.94 4.68
N LYS A 196 -4.71 -4.83 3.84
CA LYS A 196 -3.32 -4.75 4.26
C LYS A 196 -2.55 -3.65 3.54
N ILE A 197 -1.71 -2.91 4.28
CA ILE A 197 -0.73 -1.98 3.70
C ILE A 197 0.66 -2.16 4.34
N SER A 198 1.70 -2.16 3.52
CA SER A 198 3.08 -2.33 3.97
C SER A 198 3.95 -1.15 3.54
N PHE A 199 4.71 -0.58 4.47
CA PHE A 199 5.66 0.50 4.22
C PHE A 199 7.10 -0.01 4.37
N LEU A 200 7.87 0.06 3.28
CA LEU A 200 9.26 -0.39 3.16
C LEU A 200 10.13 0.67 2.47
N VAL A 201 10.18 1.84 3.08
CA VAL A 201 10.61 3.09 2.41
C VAL A 201 12.12 3.26 2.40
N GLY A 202 12.83 2.71 3.39
CA GLY A 202 14.27 2.90 3.56
C GLY A 202 14.64 4.30 4.06
N ASN A 203 15.72 4.39 4.85
CA ASN A 203 16.09 5.61 5.58
C ASN A 203 16.23 6.90 4.73
N LYS A 204 16.53 6.79 3.43
CA LYS A 204 16.78 7.97 2.57
C LYS A 204 15.53 8.76 2.23
N LEU A 205 14.37 8.10 2.17
CA LEU A 205 13.11 8.73 1.74
C LEU A 205 12.22 9.13 2.93
N ASN A 206 12.64 8.86 4.15
CA ASN A 206 11.85 9.09 5.35
C ASN A 206 11.52 10.57 5.59
N ASN A 207 12.49 11.48 5.44
CA ASN A 207 12.24 12.92 5.61
C ASN A 207 11.21 13.44 4.58
N ILE A 208 11.30 12.93 3.35
CA ILE A 208 10.37 13.30 2.28
C ILE A 208 8.97 12.80 2.61
N ILE A 209 8.83 11.56 3.10
CA ILE A 209 7.55 11.02 3.54
C ILE A 209 7.00 11.80 4.73
N ASP A 210 7.82 12.15 5.71
CA ASP A 210 7.41 12.93 6.88
C ASP A 210 6.80 14.27 6.46
N ASP A 211 7.54 15.04 5.65
CA ASP A 211 7.09 16.34 5.13
C ASP A 211 5.82 16.19 4.29
N PHE A 212 5.75 15.14 3.49
CA PHE A 212 4.61 14.83 2.65
C PHE A 212 3.36 14.45 3.48
N LEU A 213 3.50 13.57 4.47
CA LEU A 213 2.39 13.12 5.33
C LEU A 213 1.92 14.23 6.28
N ALA A 214 2.82 15.10 6.74
CA ALA A 214 2.46 16.28 7.51
C ALA A 214 1.44 17.16 6.75
N ASN A 215 1.58 17.27 5.44
CA ASN A 215 0.69 18.03 4.56
C ASN A 215 -0.57 17.26 4.12
N CYS A 216 -0.66 15.96 4.40
CA CYS A 216 -1.83 15.17 4.05
C CYS A 216 -2.94 15.35 5.10
N THR A 217 -4.09 15.89 4.69
CA THR A 217 -5.24 16.10 5.58
C THR A 217 -6.09 14.84 5.80
N GLU A 218 -6.01 13.89 4.87
CA GLU A 218 -6.83 12.69 4.87
C GLU A 218 -6.23 11.61 5.77
N MET A 219 -7.12 10.87 6.47
CA MET A 219 -6.72 9.73 7.28
C MET A 219 -6.68 8.45 6.44
N ILE A 220 -5.64 7.65 6.64
CA ILE A 220 -5.41 6.38 5.96
C ILE A 220 -6.32 5.31 6.56
N SER A 221 -7.07 4.61 5.70
CA SER A 221 -7.99 3.55 6.11
C SER A 221 -7.35 2.18 5.90
N ALA A 222 -6.88 1.52 6.95
CA ALA A 222 -6.27 0.19 6.87
C ALA A 222 -6.66 -0.70 8.06
N LYS A 223 -6.89 -1.99 7.83
CA LYS A 223 -7.07 -2.97 8.92
C LYS A 223 -5.73 -3.51 9.42
N ASN A 224 -4.83 -3.84 8.50
CA ASN A 224 -3.53 -4.43 8.81
C ASN A 224 -2.41 -3.55 8.26
N ILE A 225 -1.41 -3.22 9.07
CA ILE A 225 -0.27 -2.41 8.65
C ILE A 225 1.06 -3.07 9.03
N ASP A 226 1.98 -3.13 8.07
CA ASP A 226 3.34 -3.65 8.27
C ASP A 226 4.38 -2.56 7.98
N PHE A 227 5.37 -2.45 8.87
CA PHE A 227 6.51 -1.54 8.75
C PHE A 227 7.80 -2.34 8.59
N GLY A 228 8.46 -2.21 7.44
CA GLY A 228 9.80 -2.73 7.19
C GLY A 228 10.76 -1.60 6.82
N ASP A 229 12.04 -1.71 7.17
CA ASP A 229 13.10 -0.76 6.82
C ASP A 229 12.67 0.73 6.91
N ILE A 230 11.98 1.10 8.00
CA ILE A 230 11.48 2.47 8.25
C ILE A 230 12.05 2.98 9.58
N ASP A 231 12.24 4.30 9.71
CA ASP A 231 12.60 4.87 11.00
C ASP A 231 11.35 5.04 11.89
N MET A 232 11.58 5.11 13.20
CA MET A 232 10.51 5.16 14.20
C MET A 232 9.69 6.46 14.15
N LYS A 233 10.30 7.59 13.79
CA LYS A 233 9.61 8.87 13.67
C LYS A 233 8.62 8.82 12.52
N THR A 234 9.04 8.33 11.35
CA THR A 234 8.14 8.15 10.20
C THR A 234 7.03 7.14 10.49
N ALA A 235 7.35 6.02 11.15
CA ALA A 235 6.34 5.05 11.56
C ALA A 235 5.28 5.67 12.50
N ILE A 236 5.70 6.51 13.46
CA ILE A 236 4.79 7.25 14.34
C ILE A 236 3.90 8.21 13.54
N VAL A 237 4.46 8.97 12.61
CA VAL A 237 3.68 9.87 11.73
C VAL A 237 2.62 9.09 10.94
N ILE A 238 2.98 7.92 10.41
CA ILE A 238 2.03 7.07 9.70
C ILE A 238 0.94 6.55 10.65
N LEU A 239 1.30 6.08 11.85
CA LEU A 239 0.34 5.62 12.86
C LEU A 239 -0.65 6.72 13.25
N GLU A 240 -0.18 7.96 13.40
CA GLU A 240 -1.01 9.13 13.69
C GLU A 240 -1.98 9.46 12.54
N LYS A 241 -1.67 9.03 11.31
CA LYS A 241 -2.53 9.22 10.14
C LYS A 241 -3.53 8.08 9.91
N LEU A 242 -3.50 7.01 10.71
CA LEU A 242 -4.46 5.91 10.57
C LEU A 242 -5.83 6.25 11.15
N LYS A 243 -6.89 5.81 10.47
CA LYS A 243 -8.25 5.76 11.02
C LYS A 243 -8.33 4.77 12.19
N ASP A 244 -9.39 4.85 12.97
CA ASP A 244 -9.69 3.81 13.97
C ASP A 244 -10.05 2.48 13.30
N GLY A 245 -9.99 1.39 14.06
CA GLY A 245 -10.31 0.05 13.55
C GLY A 245 -9.12 -0.71 12.98
N VAL A 246 -7.89 -0.30 13.28
CA VAL A 246 -6.68 -1.09 12.99
C VAL A 246 -6.72 -2.37 13.82
N GLU A 247 -6.66 -3.51 13.15
CA GLU A 247 -6.69 -4.84 13.75
C GLU A 247 -5.27 -5.32 14.05
N SER A 248 -4.35 -5.19 13.09
CA SER A 248 -2.98 -5.65 13.24
C SER A 248 -1.91 -4.63 12.86
N ILE A 249 -0.81 -4.64 13.63
CA ILE A 249 0.36 -3.79 13.40
C ILE A 249 1.63 -4.65 13.46
N GLY A 250 2.40 -4.69 12.39
CA GLY A 250 3.68 -5.38 12.31
C GLY A 250 4.84 -4.41 12.16
N PHE A 251 5.97 -4.74 12.78
CA PHE A 251 7.24 -4.04 12.64
C PHE A 251 8.35 -5.04 12.37
N ASN A 252 9.32 -4.65 11.54
CA ASN A 252 10.58 -5.33 11.39
C ASN A 252 11.72 -4.43 11.88
N ALA A 253 12.32 -4.79 13.01
CA ALA A 253 13.41 -4.04 13.61
C ALA A 253 14.77 -4.25 12.92
N HIS A 254 14.87 -5.18 11.96
CA HIS A 254 16.07 -5.45 11.17
C HIS A 254 17.37 -5.55 11.99
N ASN A 255 17.29 -6.11 13.20
CA ASN A 255 18.40 -6.21 14.12
C ASN A 255 19.09 -4.85 14.39
N ARG A 256 18.32 -3.76 14.53
CA ARG A 256 18.86 -2.42 14.79
C ARG A 256 18.82 -2.08 16.28
N SER A 257 19.95 -1.65 16.82
CA SER A 257 20.12 -1.39 18.26
C SER A 257 19.40 -0.13 18.74
N TRP A 258 19.10 0.79 17.82
CA TRP A 258 18.42 2.05 18.07
C TRP A 258 16.90 1.97 17.95
N PHE A 259 16.34 0.78 17.72
CA PHE A 259 14.89 0.57 17.62
C PHE A 259 14.22 0.79 18.99
N SER A 260 13.78 2.02 19.26
CA SER A 260 13.11 2.37 20.51
C SER A 260 11.61 2.12 20.42
N LEU A 261 11.09 1.34 21.37
CA LEU A 261 9.68 0.97 21.43
C LEU A 261 8.81 1.96 22.20
N ASP A 262 9.41 2.86 22.99
CA ASP A 262 8.65 3.70 23.92
C ASP A 262 7.72 4.65 23.18
N GLY A 263 8.19 5.26 22.09
CA GLY A 263 7.35 6.12 21.24
C GLY A 263 6.20 5.37 20.55
N ILE A 264 6.45 4.12 20.13
CA ILE A 264 5.44 3.28 19.46
C ILE A 264 4.36 2.83 20.44
N PHE A 265 4.75 2.35 21.63
CA PHE A 265 3.78 1.86 22.62
C PHE A 265 2.95 2.96 23.27
N LEU A 266 3.37 4.23 23.15
CA LEU A 266 2.54 5.38 23.54
C LEU A 266 1.40 5.66 22.55
N GLN A 267 1.47 5.15 21.31
CA GLN A 267 0.45 5.40 20.30
C GLN A 267 -0.84 4.64 20.61
N SER A 268 -1.97 5.36 20.63
CA SER A 268 -3.29 4.78 20.92
C SER A 268 -3.67 3.67 19.93
N LYS A 269 -3.27 3.81 18.66
CA LYS A 269 -3.48 2.79 17.62
C LYS A 269 -2.81 1.48 17.96
N VAL A 270 -1.60 1.53 18.53
CA VAL A 270 -0.85 0.35 18.96
C VAL A 270 -1.45 -0.25 20.23
N GLN A 271 -1.85 0.59 21.18
CA GLN A 271 -2.49 0.14 22.42
C GLN A 271 -3.84 -0.55 22.17
N ASN A 272 -4.57 -0.13 21.13
CA ASN A 272 -5.91 -0.62 20.82
C ASN A 272 -5.93 -1.77 19.81
N ALA A 273 -4.84 -2.04 19.10
CA ALA A 273 -4.75 -3.13 18.14
C ALA A 273 -4.95 -4.49 18.83
N SER A 274 -5.68 -5.39 18.19
CA SER A 274 -5.87 -6.76 18.71
C SER A 274 -4.63 -7.61 18.51
N TYR A 275 -3.79 -7.27 17.51
CA TYR A 275 -2.56 -7.99 17.22
C TYR A 275 -1.40 -7.04 16.94
N CYS A 276 -0.26 -7.28 17.58
CA CYS A 276 0.97 -6.53 17.33
C CYS A 276 2.17 -7.47 17.18
N GLN A 277 3.04 -7.23 16.19
CA GLN A 277 4.17 -8.11 15.90
C GLN A 277 5.51 -7.36 15.73
N ILE A 278 6.47 -7.82 16.53
CA ILE A 278 7.91 -7.54 16.70
C ILE A 278 8.94 -8.38 15.94
N LYS A 279 9.26 -8.21 14.65
CA LYS A 279 10.32 -9.05 14.03
C LYS A 279 11.72 -8.50 14.30
N ASN A 280 12.70 -9.40 14.53
CA ASN A 280 14.14 -9.10 14.50
C ASN A 280 14.61 -8.04 15.50
N LEU A 281 14.07 -8.06 16.72
CA LEU A 281 14.41 -7.09 17.77
C LEU A 281 15.72 -7.49 18.48
N MET A 282 16.64 -6.56 18.74
CA MET A 282 17.87 -6.83 19.52
C MET A 282 17.75 -6.51 21.03
N PHE A 283 16.60 -5.99 21.47
CA PHE A 283 16.42 -5.46 22.82
C PHE A 283 15.62 -6.40 23.73
N LEU A 284 16.17 -6.62 24.94
CA LEU A 284 15.56 -7.34 26.06
C LEU A 284 14.70 -6.37 26.87
N GLY A 285 13.42 -6.69 27.11
CA GLY A 285 12.49 -5.88 27.91
C GLY A 285 11.17 -5.53 27.22
N CYS A 286 11.02 -5.84 25.93
CA CYS A 286 9.80 -5.51 25.19
C CYS A 286 8.57 -6.25 25.74
N VAL A 287 8.72 -7.52 26.12
CA VAL A 287 7.63 -8.34 26.67
C VAL A 287 7.14 -7.79 28.00
N GLN A 288 8.03 -7.28 28.85
CA GLN A 288 7.65 -6.60 30.09
C GLN A 288 6.91 -5.29 29.83
N LYS A 289 7.43 -4.47 28.91
CA LYS A 289 6.78 -3.20 28.55
C LYS A 289 5.37 -3.42 28.02
N VAL A 290 5.17 -4.42 27.16
CA VAL A 290 3.84 -4.77 26.63
C VAL A 290 2.93 -5.29 27.73
N ALA A 291 3.40 -6.18 28.60
CA ALA A 291 2.60 -6.70 29.70
C ALA A 291 2.16 -5.57 30.65
N GLN A 292 3.08 -4.68 31.03
CA GLN A 292 2.76 -3.53 31.88
C GLN A 292 1.75 -2.60 31.20
N MET A 293 1.96 -2.27 29.93
CA MET A 293 1.02 -1.47 29.13
C MET A 293 -0.40 -2.07 29.13
N TRP A 294 -0.53 -3.38 28.97
CA TRP A 294 -1.83 -4.05 28.98
C TRP A 294 -2.47 -4.14 30.37
N ILE A 295 -1.68 -4.26 31.44
CA ILE A 295 -2.15 -4.17 32.82
C ILE A 295 -2.71 -2.77 33.11
N ASP A 296 -2.03 -1.74 32.65
CA ASP A 296 -2.42 -0.33 32.88
C ASP A 296 -3.67 0.06 32.07
N LYS A 297 -3.84 -0.52 30.89
CA LYS A 297 -4.95 -0.20 29.96
C LYS A 297 -6.16 -1.13 30.06
N ASP A 298 -6.09 -2.17 30.89
CA ASP A 298 -7.12 -3.21 30.96
C ASP A 298 -7.46 -3.79 29.57
N SER A 299 -6.42 -4.18 28.82
CA SER A 299 -6.56 -4.68 27.45
C SER A 299 -7.60 -5.80 27.31
N LYS A 300 -8.16 -5.94 26.11
CA LYS A 300 -9.24 -6.91 25.84
C LYS A 300 -8.69 -8.33 25.82
N ILE A 301 -9.51 -9.29 26.25
CA ILE A 301 -9.22 -10.71 26.06
C ILE A 301 -9.09 -10.99 24.56
N GLY A 302 -8.09 -11.79 24.19
CA GLY A 302 -7.73 -12.09 22.81
C GLY A 302 -6.67 -11.17 22.22
N THR A 303 -6.32 -10.06 22.89
CA THR A 303 -5.21 -9.20 22.43
C THR A 303 -3.90 -9.99 22.49
N THR A 304 -3.15 -9.98 21.39
CA THR A 304 -1.95 -10.79 21.18
C THR A 304 -0.76 -9.94 20.74
N PHE A 305 0.41 -10.24 21.30
CA PHE A 305 1.69 -9.63 20.93
C PHE A 305 2.70 -10.74 20.66
N GLN A 306 3.43 -10.63 19.56
CA GLN A 306 4.47 -11.59 19.20
C GLN A 306 5.77 -10.86 18.92
N VAL A 307 6.90 -11.43 19.34
CA VAL A 307 8.22 -10.86 19.09
C VAL A 307 9.24 -11.96 18.78
N SER A 308 10.09 -11.72 17.79
CA SER A 308 11.31 -12.49 17.54
C SER A 308 12.49 -11.63 17.94
N VAL A 309 13.29 -12.15 18.86
CA VAL A 309 14.44 -11.47 19.46
C VAL A 309 15.71 -12.16 18.97
N VAL A 310 16.68 -11.37 18.50
CA VAL A 310 18.03 -11.84 18.23
C VAL A 310 18.84 -11.70 19.50
N ILE A 311 19.27 -12.82 20.06
CA ILE A 311 19.92 -12.86 21.38
C ILE A 311 21.40 -12.53 21.20
N VAL A 312 21.89 -11.61 22.04
CA VAL A 312 23.34 -11.45 22.26
C VAL A 312 23.74 -11.98 23.65
N ILE A 313 22.88 -11.90 24.68
CA ILE A 313 23.15 -12.42 26.05
C ILE A 313 21.80 -12.72 26.77
N ASN A 314 21.78 -13.71 27.69
CA ASN A 314 20.70 -14.28 28.53
C ASN A 314 19.32 -13.57 28.65
N GLY A 315 18.26 -14.41 28.67
CA GLY A 315 16.95 -14.17 28.06
C GLY A 315 15.87 -13.42 28.84
N SER A 316 14.89 -12.92 28.07
CA SER A 316 13.77 -12.11 28.55
C SER A 316 12.77 -12.86 29.44
N PHE A 317 12.78 -14.19 29.42
CA PHE A 317 11.82 -15.01 30.15
C PHE A 317 12.02 -14.98 31.67
N ASP A 318 13.27 -15.10 32.14
CA ASP A 318 13.57 -15.06 33.58
C ASP A 318 13.47 -13.65 34.16
N SER A 319 13.85 -12.64 33.37
CA SER A 319 13.62 -11.24 33.75
C SER A 319 12.13 -10.94 33.88
N PHE A 320 11.30 -11.41 32.95
CA PHE A 320 9.84 -11.28 33.06
C PHE A 320 9.28 -11.92 34.35
N ALA A 321 9.73 -13.13 34.71
CA ALA A 321 9.32 -13.77 35.96
C ALA A 321 9.74 -12.97 37.21
N THR A 322 10.90 -12.31 37.14
CA THR A 322 11.42 -11.48 38.23
C THR A 322 10.62 -10.19 38.37
N ASP A 323 10.36 -9.51 37.25
CA ASP A 323 9.67 -8.21 37.22
C ASP A 323 8.20 -8.31 37.67
N PHE A 324 7.56 -9.47 37.45
CA PHE A 324 6.16 -9.72 37.80
C PHE A 324 5.97 -10.79 38.89
N ALA A 325 6.97 -11.00 39.74
CA ALA A 325 6.97 -12.08 40.74
C ALA A 325 5.72 -12.08 41.66
N ASP A 326 5.22 -10.89 42.03
CA ASP A 326 4.02 -10.73 42.88
C ASP A 326 2.70 -11.03 42.14
N ARG A 327 2.76 -11.17 40.82
CA ARG A 327 1.60 -11.40 39.95
C ARG A 327 1.55 -12.80 39.35
N ILE A 328 2.58 -13.63 39.56
CA ILE A 328 2.62 -14.98 38.99
C ILE A 328 1.47 -15.84 39.53
N VAL A 329 0.73 -16.45 38.60
CA VAL A 329 -0.33 -17.45 38.85
C VAL A 329 0.22 -18.86 38.63
N SER A 330 0.93 -19.07 37.51
CA SER A 330 1.66 -20.31 37.24
C SER A 330 2.92 -20.02 36.42
N LYS A 331 3.94 -20.87 36.59
CA LYS A 331 5.21 -20.81 35.86
C LYS A 331 5.68 -22.22 35.50
N THR A 332 6.03 -22.41 34.24
CA THR A 332 6.73 -23.57 33.71
C THR A 332 7.96 -23.11 32.94
N GLU A 333 8.72 -24.04 32.36
CA GLU A 333 9.87 -23.70 31.52
C GLU A 333 9.50 -22.94 30.24
N LYS A 334 8.26 -23.15 29.73
CA LYS A 334 7.80 -22.56 28.47
C LYS A 334 6.76 -21.46 28.65
N ARG A 335 6.09 -21.39 29.80
CA ARG A 335 4.97 -20.46 30.03
C ARG A 335 5.05 -19.76 31.38
N ILE A 336 4.68 -18.49 31.41
CA ILE A 336 4.43 -17.73 32.64
C ILE A 336 3.05 -17.09 32.52
N ARG A 337 2.20 -17.35 33.51
CA ARG A 337 0.88 -16.72 33.63
C ARG A 337 0.91 -15.71 34.77
N ILE A 338 0.47 -14.49 34.52
CA ILE A 338 0.37 -13.44 35.53
C ILE A 338 -1.05 -12.86 35.64
N ARG A 339 -1.43 -12.41 36.84
CA ARG A 339 -2.67 -11.67 37.09
C ARG A 339 -2.57 -10.22 36.62
N THR A 340 -3.65 -9.67 36.08
CA THR A 340 -3.75 -8.22 35.82
C THR A 340 -4.39 -7.50 37.01
N ASN A 341 -4.68 -6.20 36.85
CA ASN A 341 -5.50 -5.47 37.83
C ASN A 341 -6.98 -5.83 37.74
N ASN A 342 -7.41 -6.41 36.61
CA ASN A 342 -8.75 -6.94 36.42
C ASN A 342 -8.75 -8.44 36.80
N PRO A 343 -9.55 -8.88 37.79
CA PRO A 343 -9.53 -10.26 38.26
C PRO A 343 -9.97 -11.27 37.21
N ASP A 344 -10.73 -10.84 36.19
CA ASP A 344 -11.24 -11.71 35.12
C ASP A 344 -10.23 -11.92 33.98
N LYS A 345 -9.08 -11.23 34.03
CA LYS A 345 -8.08 -11.22 32.96
C LYS A 345 -6.69 -11.54 33.48
N HIS A 346 -6.04 -12.49 32.82
CA HIS A 346 -4.64 -12.81 33.02
C HIS A 346 -3.84 -12.51 31.74
N ILE A 347 -2.52 -12.40 31.87
CA ILE A 347 -1.60 -12.37 30.72
C ILE A 347 -0.81 -13.68 30.72
N LEU A 348 -0.78 -14.36 29.58
CA LEU A 348 0.01 -15.56 29.34
C LEU A 348 1.20 -15.19 28.45
N LEU A 349 2.41 -15.34 28.98
CA LEU A 349 3.66 -15.30 28.23
C LEU A 349 4.04 -16.73 27.85
N GLU A 350 4.33 -16.95 26.58
CA GLU A 350 4.83 -18.20 26.04
C GLU A 350 6.16 -17.97 25.33
N ARG A 351 7.12 -18.86 25.59
CA ARG A 351 8.40 -18.93 24.91
C ARG A 351 8.31 -19.97 23.79
N GLY A 352 8.52 -19.53 22.56
CA GLY A 352 8.72 -20.40 21.41
C GLY A 352 10.10 -21.05 21.42
N GLY A 353 10.27 -22.10 20.62
CA GLY A 353 11.54 -22.81 20.48
C GLY A 353 12.67 -21.92 19.96
N VAL A 354 13.92 -22.31 20.23
CA VAL A 354 15.11 -21.68 19.64
C VAL A 354 15.38 -22.34 18.29
N ILE A 355 15.51 -21.54 17.23
CA ILE A 355 16.00 -22.04 15.93
C ILE A 355 17.52 -21.79 15.91
N GLU A 356 18.30 -22.86 15.90
CA GLU A 356 19.77 -22.81 15.87
C GLU A 356 20.29 -22.66 14.44
N HIS A 357 20.08 -21.51 13.80
CA HIS A 357 20.76 -21.19 12.54
C HIS A 357 21.39 -19.79 12.58
N ILE A 358 22.72 -19.75 12.70
CA ILE A 358 23.67 -18.61 12.56
C ILE A 358 23.49 -17.43 13.54
N LEU A 359 22.29 -17.18 14.07
CA LEU A 359 21.96 -16.25 15.16
C LEU A 359 20.90 -16.91 16.04
N SER A 360 21.16 -17.10 17.33
CA SER A 360 20.15 -17.65 18.24
C SER A 360 18.95 -16.69 18.31
N ARG A 361 17.81 -17.18 17.81
CA ARG A 361 16.55 -16.45 17.82
C ARG A 361 15.63 -17.04 18.87
N GLU A 362 15.09 -16.17 19.69
CA GLU A 362 14.03 -16.49 20.62
C GLU A 362 12.72 -15.88 20.14
N PHE A 363 11.65 -16.64 20.35
CA PHE A 363 10.31 -16.21 20.00
C PHE A 363 9.48 -16.11 21.27
N TYR A 364 8.66 -15.06 21.36
CA TYR A 364 7.75 -14.87 22.48
C TYR A 364 6.37 -14.49 21.98
N ARG A 365 5.34 -15.03 22.66
CA ARG A 365 3.93 -14.69 22.45
C ARG A 365 3.34 -14.27 23.79
N LEU A 366 2.76 -13.07 23.86
CA LEU A 366 1.92 -12.64 24.98
C LEU A 366 0.47 -12.61 24.53
N MET A 367 -0.42 -13.09 25.39
CA MET A 367 -1.86 -13.07 25.15
C MET A 367 -2.60 -12.63 26.40
N VAL A 368 -3.58 -11.74 26.23
CA VAL A 368 -4.56 -11.46 27.28
C VAL A 368 -5.62 -12.55 27.23
N ILE A 369 -5.74 -13.33 28.30
CA ILE A 369 -6.64 -14.49 28.40
C ILE A 369 -7.64 -14.30 29.54
N SER A 370 -8.73 -15.07 29.52
CA SER A 370 -9.62 -15.17 30.68
C SER A 370 -8.87 -15.74 31.88
N ALA A 371 -9.17 -15.24 33.08
CA ALA A 371 -8.68 -15.81 34.33
C ALA A 371 -9.18 -17.26 34.55
N GLU A 372 -10.32 -17.62 33.96
CA GLU A 372 -10.91 -18.96 34.07
C GLU A 372 -10.34 -19.98 33.07
N MET A 373 -9.62 -19.52 32.04
CA MET A 373 -9.02 -20.40 31.02
C MET A 373 -8.08 -21.41 31.68
N LYS A 374 -8.28 -22.70 31.36
CA LYS A 374 -7.47 -23.81 31.86
C LYS A 374 -6.23 -24.03 31.01
N GLU A 375 -5.18 -24.59 31.60
CA GLU A 375 -3.94 -24.87 30.86
C GLU A 375 -4.13 -25.85 29.71
N SER A 376 -5.10 -26.76 29.80
CA SER A 376 -5.47 -27.69 28.72
C SER A 376 -6.11 -27.01 27.50
N GLU A 377 -6.51 -25.75 27.61
CA GLU A 377 -7.09 -24.95 26.51
C GLU A 377 -6.02 -24.11 25.80
N TYR A 378 -4.78 -24.12 26.28
CA TYR A 378 -3.71 -23.37 25.65
C TYR A 378 -3.34 -23.98 24.30
N ASP A 379 -3.01 -23.12 23.34
CA ASP A 379 -2.48 -23.53 22.05
C ASP A 379 -1.01 -23.96 22.22
N ASP A 380 -0.77 -25.28 22.16
CA ASP A 380 0.54 -25.90 22.27
C ASP A 380 1.35 -25.88 20.95
N ASP A 381 0.74 -25.49 19.83
CA ASP A 381 1.41 -25.46 18.53
C ASP A 381 2.21 -24.16 18.36
N CYS A 382 3.39 -24.14 19.00
CA CYS A 382 4.27 -23.00 18.89
C CYS A 382 4.84 -22.81 17.48
N GLU A 383 4.92 -23.87 16.69
CA GLU A 383 5.56 -23.86 15.39
C GLU A 383 4.73 -23.10 14.36
N VAL A 384 3.41 -23.25 14.36
CA VAL A 384 2.52 -22.57 13.42
C VAL A 384 2.66 -21.05 13.50
N TRP A 385 2.66 -20.47 14.70
CA TRP A 385 2.78 -19.02 14.82
C TRP A 385 4.21 -18.52 14.62
N MET A 386 5.22 -19.31 14.96
CA MET A 386 6.61 -18.98 14.64
C MET A 386 6.86 -18.97 13.13
N ARG A 387 6.35 -19.97 12.39
CA ARG A 387 6.40 -20.04 10.92
C ARG A 387 5.68 -18.87 10.27
N ARG A 388 4.52 -18.46 10.80
CA ARG A 388 3.82 -17.27 10.31
C ARG A 388 4.63 -15.99 10.52
N MET A 389 5.34 -15.90 11.65
CA MET A 389 6.15 -14.74 11.99
C MET A 389 7.40 -14.61 11.12
N GLN A 390 8.13 -15.70 10.92
CA GLN A 390 9.37 -15.72 10.13
C GLN A 390 9.38 -16.92 9.16
N PRO A 391 8.55 -16.91 8.10
CA PRO A 391 8.46 -18.04 7.18
C PRO A 391 9.81 -18.37 6.54
N GLU A 392 10.62 -17.35 6.29
CA GLU A 392 11.97 -17.43 5.72
C GLU A 392 12.93 -18.32 6.53
N GLN A 393 12.71 -18.48 7.85
CA GLN A 393 13.58 -19.26 8.73
C GLN A 393 13.20 -20.75 8.77
N PHE A 394 12.03 -21.10 8.24
CA PHE A 394 11.52 -22.47 8.18
C PHE A 394 11.42 -22.97 6.74
N PHE A 395 11.99 -22.23 5.79
CA PHE A 395 12.08 -22.66 4.40
C PHE A 395 13.18 -23.71 4.30
N ASP A 396 12.80 -24.94 3.98
CA ASP A 396 13.73 -26.01 3.64
C ASP A 396 14.02 -25.92 2.13
N PRO A 397 15.19 -25.41 1.70
CA PRO A 397 15.52 -25.34 0.27
C PRO A 397 15.59 -26.72 -0.39
N ASP A 398 15.66 -27.80 0.39
CA ASP A 398 15.68 -29.18 -0.10
C ASP A 398 14.29 -29.85 -0.10
N SER A 399 13.20 -29.11 0.22
CA SER A 399 11.85 -29.58 -0.07
C SER A 399 11.58 -29.46 -1.56
N ASP A 400 12.13 -30.42 -2.29
CA ASP A 400 12.06 -30.65 -3.72
C ASP A 400 10.58 -30.78 -4.16
N ASP A 401 9.93 -29.65 -4.46
CA ASP A 401 8.70 -29.62 -5.26
C ASP A 401 9.09 -29.56 -6.75
N SER A 402 9.92 -30.53 -7.16
CA SER A 402 10.05 -30.93 -8.56
C SER A 402 8.79 -31.68 -8.98
N ARG A 403 7.69 -30.93 -9.09
CA ARG A 403 6.51 -31.30 -9.89
C ARG A 403 6.14 -30.15 -10.81
N TYR A 404 7.10 -29.80 -11.65
CA TYR A 404 6.81 -29.24 -12.97
C TYR A 404 7.51 -30.12 -14.00
N ASP A 405 7.00 -31.34 -14.14
CA ASP A 405 7.01 -32.04 -15.41
C ASP A 405 5.72 -31.67 -16.16
N ASP A 406 5.92 -31.36 -17.45
CA ASP A 406 5.00 -31.00 -18.56
C ASP A 406 4.68 -29.52 -18.82
#